data_AF-A0A359IE47-F1
#
_entry.id   AF-A0A359IE47-F1
#
_cell.length_a   1.000
_cell.length_b   1.000
_cell.length_c   1.000
_cell.angle_alpha   90.00
_cell.angle_beta   90.00
_cell.angle_gamma   90.00
#
_symmetry.space_group_name_H-M   'P 1'
#
loop_
_entity.id
_entity.type
_entity.pdbx_description
1 polymer ?
#
loop_
_entity_poly.entity_id
_entity_poly.type
_entity_poly.pdbx_seq_one_letter_code
_entity_poly.pdbx_strand_id
1 'polypeptide(L)'
;MSGLRPHAVIIQDFGILRLIREHYPELPIHASTQMAVHNSAGVNFLADKGISRVILERQVTLEELALIQRHSNIELEVFIHGALCCSLSGVCLFSSWMGGWSGNRGKCKQPCRRRYFTPNGNGFFFSTKDLCTLDLIPQLKKMGITSLKIEGRLRKADYVRSVVDAYRLMLDTPKGEEHVVLKEARNILNRASGREWSSGFFTQKAMKSVINYDSMGSRGQWVGDVISVRPNGFEMKTSRRIFIGDKLRVQPASGEEGPSFIVTLMREDTTPVRRSDKNARLFIHCDKAIPQKGKVFRIGSPVKYPRINMDKIPEIRHWIRLEIRIHPGGLRARVTDPHLPHSITLSGDVQKAKKHPVTQQDLETEFLKLSVDGIGLLDLTVILDGDYFIQNKTLRSLRQSLAGLLNESLAAYQSQKRKNIPEFSRKPLENTGSEPVT
;
A
#
# COMPACT_ATOMS: atom_id res chain seq x y z
N MET A 1 -14.04 1.60 -21.57
CA MET A 1 -13.79 1.28 -20.13
C MET A 1 -14.75 0.23 -19.54
N SER A 2 -15.70 -0.33 -20.30
CA SER A 2 -16.78 -1.20 -19.80
C SER A 2 -16.36 -2.53 -19.16
N GLY A 3 -15.14 -3.02 -19.46
CA GLY A 3 -14.62 -4.27 -18.88
C GLY A 3 -13.91 -4.15 -17.52
N LEU A 4 -13.34 -2.98 -17.18
CA LEU A 4 -12.50 -2.82 -15.98
C LEU A 4 -13.28 -2.38 -14.72
N ARG A 5 -14.41 -1.67 -14.90
CA ARG A 5 -15.31 -1.19 -13.82
C ARG A 5 -14.56 -0.69 -12.56
N PRO A 6 -13.68 0.34 -12.69
CA PRO A 6 -12.96 0.85 -11.54
C PRO A 6 -13.91 1.51 -10.54
N HIS A 7 -13.65 1.32 -9.25
CA HIS A 7 -14.39 2.00 -8.17
C HIS A 7 -14.14 3.50 -8.10
N ALA A 8 -12.99 3.96 -8.60
CA ALA A 8 -12.62 5.37 -8.68
C ALA A 8 -11.51 5.55 -9.71
N VAL A 9 -11.32 6.80 -10.16
CA VAL A 9 -10.17 7.19 -10.99
C VAL A 9 -9.36 8.29 -10.30
N ILE A 10 -8.04 8.18 -10.38
CA ILE A 10 -7.11 9.20 -9.89
C ILE A 10 -6.68 10.05 -11.07
N ILE A 11 -6.95 11.35 -11.02
CA ILE A 11 -6.68 12.28 -12.13
C ILE A 11 -5.83 13.47 -11.69
N GLN A 12 -5.27 14.16 -12.68
CA GLN A 12 -4.54 15.42 -12.48
C GLN A 12 -5.21 16.60 -13.19
N ASP A 13 -5.83 16.35 -14.34
CA ASP A 13 -6.22 17.37 -15.32
C ASP A 13 -7.71 17.74 -15.21
N PHE A 14 -8.03 19.04 -15.24
CA PHE A 14 -9.41 19.54 -15.12
C PHE A 14 -10.25 19.29 -16.39
N GLY A 15 -9.64 19.18 -17.56
CA GLY A 15 -10.33 18.74 -18.78
C GLY A 15 -10.78 17.28 -18.65
N ILE A 16 -9.93 16.41 -18.11
CA ILE A 16 -10.29 15.02 -17.79
C ILE A 16 -11.41 14.98 -16.73
N LEU A 17 -11.34 15.83 -15.70
CA LEU A 17 -12.42 15.97 -14.71
C LEU A 17 -13.76 16.25 -15.40
N ARG A 18 -13.79 17.25 -16.30
CA ARG A 18 -15.00 17.61 -17.07
C ARG A 18 -15.52 16.42 -17.86
N LEU A 19 -14.66 15.74 -18.62
CA LEU A 19 -15.06 14.60 -19.45
C LEU A 19 -15.63 13.44 -18.62
N ILE A 20 -15.04 13.15 -17.45
CA ILE A 20 -15.59 12.12 -16.56
C ILE A 20 -16.94 12.54 -16.01
N ARG A 21 -17.11 13.80 -15.63
CA ARG A 21 -18.40 14.31 -15.12
C ARG A 21 -19.51 14.24 -16.16
N GLU A 22 -19.18 14.49 -17.42
CA GLU A 22 -20.12 14.46 -18.53
C GLU A 22 -20.53 13.03 -18.90
N HIS A 23 -19.57 12.11 -19.00
CA HIS A 23 -19.84 10.75 -19.51
C HIS A 23 -20.01 9.67 -18.44
N TYR A 24 -19.55 9.93 -17.21
CA TYR A 24 -19.53 8.98 -16.09
C TYR A 24 -19.84 9.69 -14.75
N PRO A 25 -21.01 10.35 -14.62
CA PRO A 25 -21.32 11.24 -13.49
C PRO A 25 -21.22 10.57 -12.10
N GLU A 26 -21.49 9.26 -12.03
CA GLU A 26 -21.46 8.48 -10.80
C GLU A 26 -20.06 7.97 -10.41
N LEU A 27 -19.06 8.05 -11.30
CA LEU A 27 -17.72 7.52 -11.04
C LEU A 27 -16.99 8.42 -10.03
N PRO A 28 -16.58 7.91 -8.86
CA PRO A 28 -15.78 8.67 -7.90
C PRO A 28 -14.43 9.11 -8.49
N ILE A 29 -14.03 10.34 -8.17
CA ILE A 29 -12.83 10.96 -8.73
C ILE A 29 -11.94 11.42 -7.59
N HIS A 30 -10.70 10.96 -7.61
CA HIS A 30 -9.68 11.32 -6.64
C HIS A 30 -8.65 12.23 -7.30
N ALA A 31 -8.21 13.27 -6.58
CA ALA A 31 -7.14 14.14 -7.01
C ALA A 31 -5.77 13.50 -6.76
N SER A 32 -4.96 13.43 -7.80
CA SER A 32 -3.58 12.96 -7.76
C SER A 32 -2.70 13.92 -6.96
N THR A 33 -1.66 13.38 -6.31
CA THR A 33 -0.55 14.17 -5.74
C THR A 33 0.07 15.11 -6.79
N GLN A 34 -0.08 14.81 -8.09
CA GLN A 34 0.38 15.65 -9.20
C GLN A 34 -0.41 16.96 -9.36
N MET A 35 -1.52 17.14 -8.64
CA MET A 35 -2.24 18.42 -8.57
C MET A 35 -1.64 19.37 -7.52
N ALA A 36 -0.59 18.97 -6.81
CA ALA A 36 0.18 19.79 -5.89
C ALA A 36 -0.63 20.37 -4.70
N VAL A 37 -1.63 19.63 -4.22
CA VAL A 37 -2.49 20.07 -3.12
C VAL A 37 -1.82 19.75 -1.79
N HIS A 38 -1.64 20.80 -0.97
CA HIS A 38 -0.90 20.74 0.29
C HIS A 38 -1.53 21.63 1.40
N ASN A 39 -2.77 22.10 1.22
CA ASN A 39 -3.49 22.91 2.21
C ASN A 39 -5.01 22.70 2.09
N SER A 40 -5.78 23.11 3.11
CA SER A 40 -7.25 22.92 3.16
C SER A 40 -8.00 23.73 2.10
N ALA A 41 -7.54 24.92 1.74
CA ALA A 41 -8.17 25.73 0.69
C ALA A 41 -8.16 24.99 -0.66
N GLY A 42 -7.03 24.37 -1.03
CA GLY A 42 -6.92 23.54 -2.22
C GLY A 42 -7.76 22.27 -2.15
N VAL A 43 -7.86 21.64 -0.98
CA VAL A 43 -8.74 20.46 -0.78
C VAL A 43 -10.20 20.84 -0.98
N ASN A 44 -10.66 21.93 -0.35
CA ASN A 44 -12.05 22.39 -0.44
C ASN A 44 -12.41 22.88 -1.84
N PHE A 45 -11.49 23.56 -2.53
CA PHE A 45 -11.69 23.93 -3.93
C PHE A 45 -11.96 22.70 -4.81
N LEU A 46 -11.25 21.59 -4.57
CA LEU A 46 -11.49 20.35 -5.31
C LEU A 46 -12.77 19.64 -4.89
N ALA A 47 -13.13 19.70 -3.61
CA ALA A 47 -14.42 19.21 -3.11
C ALA A 47 -15.58 19.89 -3.84
N ASP A 48 -15.53 21.20 -4.05
CA ASP A 48 -16.54 21.97 -4.78
C ASP A 48 -16.66 21.57 -6.27
N LYS A 49 -15.63 20.91 -6.82
CA LYS A 49 -15.64 20.32 -8.17
C LYS A 49 -16.04 18.83 -8.17
N GLY A 50 -16.54 18.34 -7.03
CA GLY A 50 -17.02 16.98 -6.81
C GLY A 50 -15.93 15.95 -6.54
N ILE A 51 -14.65 16.33 -6.39
CA ILE A 51 -13.59 15.38 -6.01
C ILE A 51 -13.92 14.78 -4.64
N SER A 52 -13.88 13.46 -4.53
CA SER A 52 -14.25 12.76 -3.29
C SER A 52 -13.04 12.48 -2.37
N ARG A 53 -11.82 12.55 -2.91
CA ARG A 53 -10.59 12.32 -2.15
C ARG A 53 -9.40 13.09 -2.72
N VAL A 54 -8.55 13.61 -1.85
CA VAL A 54 -7.28 14.26 -2.25
C VAL A 54 -6.08 13.46 -1.75
N ILE A 55 -5.21 13.09 -2.68
CA ILE A 55 -3.88 12.52 -2.37
C ILE A 55 -2.92 13.68 -2.15
N LEU A 56 -2.61 13.97 -0.90
CA LEU A 56 -1.75 15.10 -0.54
C LEU A 56 -0.32 14.91 -1.01
N GLU A 57 0.40 16.02 -1.14
CA GLU A 57 1.85 15.99 -1.32
C GLU A 57 2.58 15.30 -0.16
N ARG A 58 3.72 14.68 -0.46
CA ARG A 58 4.56 13.98 0.55
C ARG A 58 5.34 14.91 1.47
N GLN A 59 5.27 16.21 1.21
CA GLN A 59 6.00 17.26 1.91
C GLN A 59 5.22 17.85 3.09
N VAL A 60 3.93 17.53 3.22
CA VAL A 60 3.06 17.97 4.32
C VAL A 60 3.53 17.35 5.65
N THR A 61 3.76 18.21 6.65
CA THR A 61 4.13 17.81 8.02
C THR A 61 2.94 17.21 8.78
N LEU A 62 3.17 16.55 9.93
CA LEU A 62 2.07 16.04 10.76
C LEU A 62 1.17 17.17 11.29
N GLU A 63 1.76 18.30 11.63
CA GLU A 63 1.06 19.48 12.14
C GLU A 63 0.16 20.09 11.06
N GLU A 64 0.70 20.27 9.85
CA GLU A 64 -0.08 20.74 8.69
C GLU A 64 -1.16 19.75 8.30
N LEU A 65 -0.86 18.45 8.30
CA LEU A 65 -1.85 17.41 7.98
C LEU A 65 -3.04 17.45 8.94
N ALA A 66 -2.79 17.64 10.24
CA ALA A 66 -3.85 17.81 11.24
C ALA A 66 -4.68 19.07 11.01
N LEU A 67 -4.07 20.16 10.55
CA LEU A 67 -4.78 21.39 10.19
C LEU A 67 -5.64 21.17 8.95
N ILE A 68 -5.10 20.56 7.89
CA ILE A 68 -5.83 20.26 6.66
C ILE A 68 -7.04 19.38 6.97
N GLN A 69 -6.83 18.28 7.69
CA GLN A 69 -7.90 17.35 8.06
C GLN A 69 -9.02 18.01 8.86
N ARG A 70 -8.73 18.93 9.78
CA ARG A 70 -9.75 19.68 10.54
C ARG A 70 -10.59 20.62 9.69
N HIS A 71 -10.06 21.07 8.55
CA HIS A 71 -10.70 22.05 7.67
C HIS A 71 -11.07 21.47 6.31
N SER A 72 -11.08 20.14 6.16
CA SER A 72 -11.41 19.45 4.90
C SER A 72 -12.69 18.65 5.07
N ASN A 73 -13.56 18.71 4.06
CA ASN A 73 -14.85 18.00 4.07
C ASN A 73 -14.85 16.71 3.21
N ILE A 74 -13.69 16.32 2.68
CA ILE A 74 -13.52 15.14 1.81
C ILE A 74 -12.36 14.28 2.29
N GLU A 75 -12.28 13.04 1.79
CA GLU A 75 -11.28 12.08 2.23
C GLU A 75 -9.85 12.52 1.90
N LEU A 76 -8.91 12.29 2.82
CA LEU A 76 -7.48 12.52 2.60
C LEU A 76 -6.73 11.20 2.44
N GLU A 77 -5.80 11.17 1.49
CA GLU A 77 -4.87 10.06 1.26
C GLU A 77 -3.43 10.54 1.37
N VAL A 78 -2.61 9.82 2.13
CA VAL A 78 -1.20 10.16 2.36
C VAL A 78 -0.29 8.99 2.03
N PHE A 79 0.89 9.26 1.49
CA PHE A 79 1.90 8.21 1.33
C PHE A 79 2.47 7.82 2.69
N ILE A 80 2.63 6.52 2.90
CA ILE A 80 3.17 5.94 4.14
C ILE A 80 4.46 5.15 3.91
N HIS A 81 4.71 4.69 2.69
CA HIS A 81 5.86 3.83 2.44
C HIS A 81 6.39 3.90 1.00
N GLY A 82 7.71 3.76 0.87
CA GLY A 82 8.40 3.53 -0.39
C GLY A 82 9.26 4.72 -0.83
N ALA A 83 9.51 4.83 -2.13
CA ALA A 83 10.47 5.81 -2.63
C ALA A 83 9.99 7.25 -2.39
N LEU A 84 10.72 8.02 -1.58
CA LEU A 84 10.51 9.47 -1.41
C LEU A 84 11.20 10.26 -2.53
N CYS A 85 10.63 11.40 -2.90
CA CYS A 85 11.17 12.32 -3.90
C CYS A 85 12.02 13.41 -3.22
N CYS A 86 13.09 13.84 -3.90
CA CYS A 86 13.91 14.99 -3.48
C CYS A 86 13.35 16.36 -3.94
N SER A 87 12.19 16.34 -4.61
CA SER A 87 11.53 17.50 -5.20
C SER A 87 10.02 17.40 -4.91
N LEU A 88 9.26 18.44 -5.24
CA LEU A 88 7.82 18.46 -5.06
C LEU A 88 7.15 17.28 -5.77
N SER A 89 6.26 16.61 -5.04
CA SER A 89 5.65 15.36 -5.49
C SER A 89 4.82 15.60 -6.74
N GLY A 90 5.14 14.91 -7.84
CA GLY A 90 4.36 15.01 -9.07
C GLY A 90 4.69 16.18 -10.00
N VAL A 91 5.70 17.00 -9.66
CA VAL A 91 6.16 18.14 -10.48
C VAL A 91 7.61 17.94 -11.00
N CYS A 92 8.28 16.87 -10.58
CA CYS A 92 9.69 16.64 -10.89
C CYS A 92 9.96 16.36 -12.39
N LEU A 93 10.77 17.23 -13.00
CA LEU A 93 11.25 17.09 -14.39
C LEU A 93 12.62 16.41 -14.50
N PHE A 94 13.28 16.10 -13.39
CA PHE A 94 14.69 15.66 -13.37
C PHE A 94 14.96 14.43 -14.27
N SER A 95 14.10 13.42 -14.21
CA SER A 95 14.23 12.21 -15.04
C SER A 95 13.94 12.47 -16.52
N SER A 96 13.10 13.46 -16.83
CA SER A 96 12.83 13.88 -18.20
C SER A 96 14.03 14.64 -18.77
N TRP A 97 14.56 15.57 -17.98
CA TRP A 97 15.73 16.37 -18.36
C TRP A 97 16.97 15.51 -18.62
N MET A 98 17.27 14.57 -17.71
CA MET A 98 18.46 13.72 -17.80
C MET A 98 18.43 12.67 -18.92
N GLY A 99 17.28 12.36 -19.52
CA GLY A 99 17.23 11.25 -20.48
C GLY A 99 15.87 10.96 -21.12
N GLY A 100 14.94 11.92 -21.14
CA GLY A 100 13.65 11.83 -21.81
C GLY A 100 12.56 11.03 -21.08
N TRP A 101 12.84 10.50 -19.88
CA TRP A 101 11.90 9.65 -19.14
C TRP A 101 11.11 10.44 -18.10
N SER A 102 9.94 10.96 -18.46
CA SER A 102 9.10 11.74 -17.55
C SER A 102 8.58 10.92 -16.36
N GLY A 103 8.92 11.36 -15.14
CA GLY A 103 8.41 10.77 -13.91
C GLY A 103 6.91 10.93 -13.72
N ASN A 104 6.38 12.05 -14.22
CA ASN A 104 4.96 12.42 -14.20
C ASN A 104 4.11 11.56 -15.16
N ARG A 105 4.76 10.82 -16.06
CA ARG A 105 4.13 9.82 -16.95
C ARG A 105 4.40 8.37 -16.52
N GLY A 106 4.79 8.14 -15.27
CA GLY A 106 5.06 6.79 -14.81
C GLY A 106 6.48 6.28 -15.07
N LYS A 107 7.33 7.03 -15.76
CA LYS A 107 8.58 6.51 -16.36
C LYS A 107 9.87 6.88 -15.60
N CYS A 108 9.77 7.41 -14.38
CA CYS A 108 10.91 7.91 -13.62
C CYS A 108 12.05 6.87 -13.51
N LYS A 109 13.25 7.21 -13.98
CA LYS A 109 14.48 6.40 -13.85
C LYS A 109 15.28 6.72 -12.59
N GLN A 110 14.70 7.49 -11.69
CA GLN A 110 15.25 7.85 -10.39
C GLN A 110 16.67 8.45 -10.47
N PRO A 111 16.92 9.50 -11.29
CA PRO A 111 18.25 10.11 -11.38
C PRO A 111 18.73 10.70 -10.04
N CYS A 112 17.82 11.23 -9.22
CA CYS A 112 18.13 11.75 -7.88
C CYS A 112 18.74 10.70 -6.95
N ARG A 113 18.56 9.42 -7.26
CA ARG A 113 19.03 8.29 -6.47
C ARG A 113 20.41 7.78 -6.89
N ARG A 114 21.01 8.37 -7.93
CA ARG A 114 22.36 8.06 -8.43
C ARG A 114 23.43 8.76 -7.60
N ARG A 115 24.65 8.25 -7.71
CA ARG A 115 25.84 8.94 -7.22
C ARG A 115 26.26 9.99 -8.25
N TYR A 116 26.67 11.15 -7.77
CA TYR A 116 27.17 12.26 -8.56
C TYR A 116 28.64 12.50 -8.21
N PHE A 117 29.41 12.94 -9.20
CA PHE A 117 30.85 13.16 -9.09
C PHE A 117 31.13 14.64 -9.28
N THR A 118 31.84 15.26 -8.35
CA THR A 118 32.18 16.69 -8.38
C THR A 118 33.62 16.92 -7.95
N PRO A 119 34.25 18.05 -8.29
CA PRO A 119 35.59 18.39 -7.82
C PRO A 119 35.72 18.42 -6.28
N ASN A 120 34.62 18.71 -5.58
CA ASN A 120 34.58 18.83 -4.12
C ASN A 120 34.17 17.52 -3.42
N GLY A 121 34.12 16.41 -4.17
CA GLY A 121 33.76 15.10 -3.65
C GLY A 121 32.58 14.44 -4.38
N ASN A 122 32.40 13.16 -4.11
CA ASN A 122 31.41 12.32 -4.77
C ASN A 122 30.36 11.88 -3.75
N GLY A 123 29.08 11.91 -4.12
CA GLY A 123 28.02 11.62 -3.16
C GLY A 123 26.64 11.42 -3.79
N PHE A 124 25.70 11.04 -2.95
CA PHE A 124 24.29 10.85 -3.28
C PHE A 124 23.48 12.09 -2.89
N PHE A 125 23.87 13.26 -3.42
CA PHE A 125 23.40 14.57 -2.95
C PHE A 125 21.88 14.78 -3.03
N PHE A 126 21.17 14.05 -3.90
CA PHE A 126 19.72 14.13 -4.05
C PHE A 126 18.99 12.87 -3.55
N SER A 127 19.72 11.90 -2.99
CA SER A 127 19.15 10.61 -2.64
C SER A 127 18.50 10.67 -1.26
N THR A 128 17.18 10.80 -1.26
CA THR A 128 16.41 10.67 -0.02
C THR A 128 16.43 9.23 0.49
N LYS A 129 16.33 9.09 1.82
CA LYS A 129 15.84 7.88 2.49
C LYS A 129 14.47 7.48 1.94
N ASP A 130 14.11 6.21 2.09
CA ASP A 130 12.78 5.74 1.72
C ASP A 130 11.80 6.11 2.84
N LEU A 131 10.56 6.48 2.46
CA LEU A 131 9.51 6.79 3.39
C LEU A 131 9.09 5.51 4.13
N CYS A 132 8.97 5.62 5.45
CA CYS A 132 8.38 4.60 6.31
C CYS A 132 7.77 5.29 7.53
N THR A 133 6.49 5.05 7.77
CA THR A 133 5.71 5.72 8.81
C THR A 133 4.97 4.71 9.70
N LEU A 134 5.51 3.49 9.87
CA LEU A 134 4.90 2.45 10.71
C LEU A 134 4.56 2.97 12.12
N ASP A 135 5.50 3.69 12.70
CA ASP A 135 5.39 4.31 14.03
C ASP A 135 4.40 5.48 14.09
N LEU A 136 4.01 6.05 12.95
CA LEU A 136 3.01 7.11 12.86
C LEU A 136 1.59 6.59 12.60
N ILE A 137 1.41 5.28 12.37
CA ILE A 137 0.09 4.71 12.07
C ILE A 137 -0.96 5.01 13.16
N PRO A 138 -0.67 4.87 14.47
CA PRO A 138 -1.63 5.23 15.50
C PRO A 138 -2.06 6.70 15.44
N GLN A 139 -1.12 7.60 15.13
CA GLN A 139 -1.38 9.03 15.00
C GLN A 139 -2.21 9.36 13.75
N LEU A 140 -1.88 8.76 12.60
CA LEU A 140 -2.64 8.93 11.35
C LEU A 140 -4.07 8.40 11.48
N LYS A 141 -4.27 7.26 12.17
CA LYS A 141 -5.59 6.70 12.50
C LYS A 141 -6.38 7.66 13.40
N LYS A 142 -5.75 8.18 14.46
CA LYS A 142 -6.37 9.16 15.37
C LYS A 142 -6.76 10.46 14.65
N MET A 143 -5.98 10.90 13.67
CA MET A 143 -6.29 12.08 12.86
C MET A 143 -7.51 11.86 11.93
N GLY A 144 -7.85 10.60 11.62
CA GLY A 144 -8.94 10.29 10.69
C GLY A 144 -8.52 10.28 9.22
N ILE A 145 -7.24 10.02 8.93
CA ILE A 145 -6.78 9.85 7.55
C ILE A 145 -7.42 8.60 6.93
N THR A 146 -8.16 8.79 5.84
CA THR A 146 -9.02 7.74 5.27
C THR A 146 -8.25 6.70 4.47
N SER A 147 -7.16 7.09 3.81
CA SER A 147 -6.41 6.17 2.93
C SER A 147 -4.90 6.32 3.06
N LEU A 148 -4.21 5.19 3.03
CA LEU A 148 -2.76 5.09 3.16
C LEU A 148 -2.17 4.55 1.87
N LYS A 149 -1.26 5.30 1.27
CA LYS A 149 -0.70 5.02 -0.05
C LYS A 149 0.71 4.45 0.04
N ILE A 150 0.94 3.35 -0.68
CA ILE A 150 2.24 2.70 -0.81
C ILE A 150 2.79 2.97 -2.21
N GLU A 151 4.03 3.43 -2.30
CA GLU A 151 4.77 3.56 -3.56
C GLU A 151 5.30 2.18 -4.00
N GLY A 152 4.47 1.44 -4.74
CA GLY A 152 4.77 0.11 -5.26
C GLY A 152 5.23 0.07 -6.72
N ARG A 153 5.39 1.22 -7.41
CA ARG A 153 5.69 1.22 -8.85
C ARG A 153 7.06 0.58 -9.12
N LEU A 154 7.11 -0.33 -10.10
CA LEU A 154 8.29 -1.12 -10.46
C LEU A 154 8.82 -2.01 -9.30
N ARG A 155 8.00 -2.28 -8.29
CA ARG A 155 8.32 -3.21 -7.21
C ARG A 155 7.75 -4.59 -7.53
N LYS A 156 8.42 -5.65 -7.05
CA LYS A 156 7.93 -7.03 -7.16
C LYS A 156 6.80 -7.27 -6.16
N ALA A 157 5.96 -8.28 -6.44
CA ALA A 157 4.86 -8.68 -5.56
C ALA A 157 5.30 -8.88 -4.09
N ASP A 158 6.47 -9.51 -3.88
CA ASP A 158 7.04 -9.77 -2.55
C ASP A 158 7.30 -8.50 -1.72
N TYR A 159 7.73 -7.42 -2.38
CA TYR A 159 7.89 -6.12 -1.74
C TYR A 159 6.52 -5.59 -1.30
N VAL A 160 5.55 -5.57 -2.21
CA VAL A 160 4.21 -5.06 -1.93
C VAL A 160 3.57 -5.84 -0.80
N ARG A 161 3.65 -7.17 -0.83
CA ARG A 161 3.15 -8.05 0.23
C ARG A 161 3.82 -7.74 1.57
N SER A 162 5.15 -7.68 1.64
CA SER A 162 5.86 -7.39 2.89
C SER A 162 5.48 -6.04 3.49
N VAL A 163 5.28 -5.03 2.63
CA VAL A 163 4.81 -3.71 3.07
C VAL A 163 3.38 -3.80 3.60
N VAL A 164 2.47 -4.40 2.84
CA VAL A 164 1.07 -4.56 3.25
C VAL A 164 0.97 -5.36 4.56
N ASP A 165 1.66 -6.50 4.68
CA ASP A 165 1.66 -7.34 5.88
C ASP A 165 2.12 -6.53 7.12
N ALA A 166 3.19 -5.74 6.99
CA ALA A 166 3.70 -4.92 8.10
C ALA A 166 2.73 -3.81 8.52
N TYR A 167 2.11 -3.12 7.55
CA TYR A 167 1.15 -2.05 7.86
C TYR A 167 -0.20 -2.59 8.34
N ARG A 168 -0.66 -3.73 7.83
CA ARG A 168 -1.85 -4.42 8.35
C ARG A 168 -1.65 -4.89 9.77
N LEU A 169 -0.49 -5.45 10.12
CA LEU A 169 -0.17 -5.77 11.50
C LEU A 169 -0.33 -4.56 12.42
N MET A 170 0.16 -3.38 12.02
CA MET A 170 -0.02 -2.14 12.79
C MET A 170 -1.48 -1.65 12.84
N LEU A 171 -2.21 -1.72 11.72
CA LEU A 171 -3.58 -1.21 11.61
C LEU A 171 -4.62 -2.06 12.35
N ASP A 172 -4.39 -3.38 12.35
CA ASP A 172 -5.30 -4.40 12.87
C ASP A 172 -5.05 -4.72 14.34
N THR A 173 -3.92 -4.26 14.88
CA THR A 173 -3.64 -4.34 16.32
C THR A 173 -4.57 -3.41 17.10
N PRO A 174 -5.12 -3.86 18.25
CA PRO A 174 -5.94 -3.03 19.11
C PRO A 174 -5.24 -1.74 19.52
N LYS A 175 -6.05 -0.69 19.70
CA LYS A 175 -5.55 0.64 20.09
C LYS A 175 -4.83 0.56 21.44
N GLY A 176 -3.58 1.02 21.48
CA GLY A 176 -2.72 0.98 22.66
C GLY A 176 -1.70 -0.16 22.63
N GLU A 177 -1.91 -1.20 21.84
CA GLU A 177 -1.03 -2.37 21.74
C GLU A 177 -0.05 -2.29 20.54
N GLU A 178 -0.17 -1.27 19.69
CA GLU A 178 0.63 -1.18 18.45
C GLU A 178 2.15 -1.13 18.71
N HIS A 179 2.55 -0.62 19.87
CA HIS A 179 3.95 -0.57 20.31
C HIS A 179 4.56 -1.97 20.50
N VAL A 180 3.74 -2.96 20.85
CA VAL A 180 4.15 -4.36 21.05
C VAL A 180 4.54 -4.99 19.72
N VAL A 181 3.74 -4.77 18.68
CA VAL A 181 3.94 -5.35 17.35
C VAL A 181 4.88 -4.55 16.45
N LEU A 182 5.22 -3.31 16.81
CA LEU A 182 6.07 -2.42 15.98
C LEU A 182 7.42 -3.07 15.61
N LYS A 183 8.05 -3.80 16.54
CA LYS A 183 9.31 -4.51 16.28
C LYS A 183 9.13 -5.62 15.25
N GLU A 184 8.02 -6.34 15.32
CA GLU A 184 7.67 -7.39 14.36
C GLU A 184 7.37 -6.79 12.98
N ALA A 185 6.56 -5.73 12.90
CA ALA A 185 6.27 -5.01 11.66
C ALA A 185 7.56 -4.53 10.97
N ARG A 186 8.50 -3.96 11.73
CA ARG A 186 9.83 -3.56 11.22
C ARG A 186 10.64 -4.77 10.72
N ASN A 187 10.54 -5.92 11.38
CA ASN A 187 11.22 -7.15 10.94
C ASN A 187 10.63 -7.71 9.64
N ILE A 188 9.32 -7.58 9.41
CA ILE A 188 8.67 -7.92 8.14
C ILE A 188 9.24 -7.03 7.04
N LEU A 189 9.28 -5.70 7.25
CA LEU A 189 9.83 -4.76 6.27
C LEU A 189 11.32 -4.96 5.98
N ASN A 190 12.12 -5.38 6.97
CA ASN A 190 13.56 -5.66 6.80
C ASN A 190 13.86 -6.81 5.81
N ARG A 191 12.84 -7.56 5.38
CA ARG A 191 12.94 -8.56 4.32
C ARG A 191 12.85 -7.92 2.93
N ALA A 192 12.22 -6.76 2.82
CA ALA A 192 12.16 -5.96 1.61
C ALA A 192 13.45 -5.15 1.44
N SER A 193 14.07 -5.22 0.26
CA SER A 193 15.25 -4.40 -0.06
C SER A 193 14.85 -2.94 -0.28
N GLY A 194 15.60 -2.00 0.30
CA GLY A 194 15.29 -0.57 0.22
C GLY A 194 16.46 0.31 0.67
N ARG A 195 16.21 1.61 0.80
CA ARG A 195 17.14 2.52 1.52
C ARG A 195 16.89 2.45 3.01
N GLU A 196 17.79 3.11 3.76
CA GLU A 196 17.46 3.53 5.11
C GLU A 196 16.11 4.26 5.12
N TRP A 197 15.33 4.01 6.15
CA TRP A 197 14.00 4.59 6.31
C TRP A 197 14.04 5.94 7.00
N SER A 198 13.03 6.75 6.69
CA SER A 198 12.74 8.01 7.36
C SER A 198 11.24 8.21 7.37
N SER A 199 10.72 8.92 8.38
CA SER A 199 9.36 9.48 8.31
C SER A 199 9.29 10.68 7.35
N GLY A 200 10.34 10.97 6.58
CA GLY A 200 10.31 11.96 5.52
C GLY A 200 10.11 13.37 6.07
N PHE A 201 9.08 14.06 5.58
CA PHE A 201 8.76 15.42 5.96
C PHE A 201 7.74 15.50 7.12
N PHE A 202 7.21 14.37 7.59
CA PHE A 202 6.23 14.33 8.67
C PHE A 202 6.74 14.93 9.99
N THR A 203 8.06 14.96 10.23
CA THR A 203 8.66 15.56 11.42
C THR A 203 9.89 16.39 11.07
N GLN A 204 10.15 17.47 11.82
CA GLN A 204 11.34 18.30 11.64
C GLN A 204 12.65 17.51 11.79
N LYS A 205 12.69 16.55 12.73
CA LYS A 205 13.86 15.68 12.95
C LYS A 205 14.18 14.83 11.71
N ALA A 206 13.16 14.22 11.12
CA ALA A 206 13.31 13.40 9.93
C ALA A 206 13.69 14.24 8.70
N MET A 207 13.10 15.44 8.57
CA MET A 207 13.39 16.38 7.49
C MET A 207 14.87 16.76 7.42
N LYS A 208 15.49 17.08 8.57
CA LYS A 208 16.92 17.46 8.65
C LYS A 208 17.88 16.36 8.17
N SER A 209 17.45 15.09 8.16
CA SER A 209 18.27 13.93 7.79
C SER A 209 17.65 13.10 6.66
N VAL A 210 16.73 13.70 5.91
CA VAL A 210 15.98 13.00 4.85
C VAL A 210 16.89 12.59 3.69
N ILE A 211 17.92 13.39 3.41
CA ILE A 211 19.01 13.08 2.48
C ILE A 211 20.23 12.70 3.32
N ASN A 212 20.88 11.61 2.92
CA ASN A 212 22.19 11.22 3.47
C ASN A 212 23.16 11.10 2.30
N TYR A 213 23.95 12.15 2.07
CA TYR A 213 24.78 12.29 0.87
C TYR A 213 25.96 11.30 0.84
N ASP A 214 26.44 10.84 2.00
CA ASP A 214 27.50 9.84 2.11
C ASP A 214 26.97 8.40 2.08
N SER A 215 25.66 8.20 2.27
CA SER A 215 25.10 6.85 2.38
C SER A 215 24.64 6.30 1.03
N MET A 216 25.15 5.11 0.71
CA MET A 216 24.68 4.34 -0.42
C MET A 216 23.18 4.05 -0.37
N GLY A 217 22.54 4.35 -1.50
CA GLY A 217 21.10 4.30 -1.71
C GLY A 217 20.45 2.91 -1.82
N SER A 218 21.05 1.80 -1.45
CA SER A 218 20.25 0.59 -1.22
C SER A 218 20.98 -0.33 -0.28
N ARG A 219 20.43 -0.52 0.90
CA ARG A 219 20.88 -1.53 1.83
C ARG A 219 19.98 -2.73 1.60
N GLY A 220 20.56 -3.81 1.07
CA GLY A 220 19.95 -5.11 1.30
C GLY A 220 19.95 -5.42 2.79
N GLN A 221 19.40 -6.56 3.18
CA GLN A 221 19.60 -7.05 4.53
C GLN A 221 21.07 -7.42 4.71
N TRP A 222 21.79 -6.82 5.67
CA TRP A 222 23.16 -7.25 5.96
C TRP A 222 23.15 -8.70 6.45
N VAL A 223 23.94 -9.55 5.80
CA VAL A 223 24.02 -11.00 6.05
C VAL A 223 25.42 -11.47 6.40
N GLY A 224 26.40 -10.57 6.51
CA GLY A 224 27.74 -10.88 6.97
C GLY A 224 28.83 -10.02 6.35
N ASP A 225 30.09 -10.36 6.62
CA ASP A 225 31.27 -9.66 6.10
C ASP A 225 32.20 -10.63 5.38
N VAL A 226 32.86 -10.14 4.33
CA VAL A 226 33.90 -10.87 3.60
C VAL A 226 35.12 -11.05 4.51
N ILE A 227 35.56 -12.31 4.65
CA ILE A 227 36.78 -12.70 5.36
C ILE A 227 37.98 -12.69 4.40
N SER A 228 37.82 -13.37 3.25
CA SER A 228 38.89 -13.53 2.26
C SER A 228 38.31 -13.65 0.84
N VAL A 229 39.06 -13.25 -0.17
CA VAL A 229 38.66 -13.36 -1.59
C VAL A 229 39.60 -14.32 -2.29
N ARG A 230 39.05 -15.18 -3.15
CA ARG A 230 39.78 -16.16 -3.99
C ARG A 230 39.35 -16.00 -5.45
N PRO A 231 40.08 -16.55 -6.44
CA PRO A 231 39.76 -16.37 -7.85
C PRO A 231 38.34 -16.80 -8.26
N ASN A 232 37.75 -17.77 -7.56
CA ASN A 232 36.44 -18.36 -7.88
C ASN A 232 35.33 -17.99 -6.88
N GLY A 233 35.56 -17.00 -6.02
CA GLY A 233 34.59 -16.64 -4.99
C GLY A 233 35.20 -15.93 -3.78
N PHE A 234 34.49 -15.98 -2.67
CA PHE A 234 34.94 -15.36 -1.43
C PHE A 234 34.42 -16.13 -0.22
N GLU A 235 35.19 -16.07 0.85
CA GLU A 235 34.81 -16.57 2.16
C GLU A 235 34.16 -15.43 2.96
N MET A 236 33.08 -15.73 3.68
CA MET A 236 32.42 -14.77 4.53
C MET A 236 32.01 -15.37 5.88
N LYS A 237 31.89 -14.51 6.89
CA LYS A 237 31.23 -14.84 8.15
C LYS A 237 29.78 -14.43 8.05
N THR A 238 28.87 -15.39 8.04
CA THR A 238 27.43 -15.11 7.95
C THR A 238 26.92 -14.54 9.27
N SER A 239 26.06 -13.53 9.23
CA SER A 239 25.31 -13.03 10.40
C SER A 239 23.84 -13.48 10.38
N ARG A 240 23.39 -13.99 9.23
CA ARG A 240 22.08 -14.57 8.97
C ARG A 240 22.26 -15.73 8.00
N ARG A 241 21.33 -16.70 8.04
CA ARG A 241 21.31 -17.82 7.09
C ARG A 241 21.26 -17.29 5.66
N ILE A 242 22.03 -17.88 4.75
CA ILE A 242 22.01 -17.63 3.29
C ILE A 242 21.42 -18.87 2.59
N PHE A 243 20.69 -18.68 1.50
CA PHE A 243 20.09 -19.75 0.70
C PHE A 243 20.61 -19.69 -0.74
N ILE A 244 20.75 -20.84 -1.39
CA ILE A 244 20.90 -20.89 -2.85
C ILE A 244 19.72 -20.15 -3.50
N GLY A 245 20.03 -19.30 -4.48
CA GLY A 245 19.12 -18.41 -5.18
C GLY A 245 18.98 -17.01 -4.58
N ASP A 246 19.56 -16.75 -3.41
CA ASP A 246 19.63 -15.38 -2.88
C ASP A 246 20.42 -14.47 -3.83
N LYS A 247 19.96 -13.23 -4.03
CA LYS A 247 20.74 -12.20 -4.72
C LYS A 247 21.52 -11.42 -3.68
N LEU A 248 22.85 -11.52 -3.73
CA LEU A 248 23.76 -10.80 -2.84
C LEU A 248 24.39 -9.61 -3.55
N ARG A 249 24.74 -8.58 -2.78
CA ARG A 249 25.64 -7.49 -3.16
C ARG A 249 26.76 -7.42 -2.14
N VAL A 250 28.00 -7.39 -2.60
CA VAL A 250 29.16 -7.16 -1.72
C VAL A 250 29.61 -5.72 -1.87
N GLN A 251 29.52 -4.95 -0.80
CA GLN A 251 29.84 -3.52 -0.78
C GLN A 251 31.26 -3.29 -0.26
N PRO A 252 32.14 -2.56 -0.98
CA PRO A 252 33.47 -2.18 -0.49
C PRO A 252 33.40 -1.22 0.71
N ALA A 253 34.48 -1.17 1.49
CA ALA A 253 34.62 -0.28 2.65
C ALA A 253 34.54 1.22 2.29
N SER A 254 34.92 1.59 1.06
CA SER A 254 34.76 2.94 0.49
C SER A 254 33.30 3.37 0.37
N GLY A 255 32.34 2.44 0.52
CA GLY A 255 30.93 2.74 0.36
C GLY A 255 30.52 2.91 -1.10
N GLU A 256 31.27 2.40 -2.07
CA GLU A 256 30.87 2.41 -3.48
C GLU A 256 29.93 1.25 -3.84
N GLU A 257 29.24 1.33 -4.98
CA GLU A 257 28.42 0.20 -5.43
C GLU A 257 29.32 -0.98 -5.80
N GLY A 258 29.18 -2.08 -5.08
CA GLY A 258 29.92 -3.29 -5.39
C GLY A 258 29.10 -4.34 -6.16
N PRO A 259 29.75 -5.45 -6.57
CA PRO A 259 29.15 -6.44 -7.45
C PRO A 259 27.90 -7.07 -6.83
N SER A 260 26.94 -7.41 -7.69
CA SER A 260 25.77 -8.21 -7.30
C SER A 260 25.60 -9.43 -8.19
N PHE A 261 25.16 -10.53 -7.59
CA PHE A 261 25.02 -11.83 -8.25
C PHE A 261 24.02 -12.70 -7.48
N ILE A 262 23.54 -13.76 -8.13
CA ILE A 262 22.70 -14.77 -7.51
C ILE A 262 23.60 -15.89 -6.99
N VAL A 263 23.39 -16.33 -5.75
CA VAL A 263 24.11 -17.44 -5.16
C VAL A 263 23.65 -18.73 -5.84
N THR A 264 24.48 -19.30 -6.70
CA THR A 264 24.20 -20.57 -7.39
C THR A 264 24.92 -21.74 -6.74
N LEU A 265 26.04 -21.49 -6.05
CA LEU A 265 26.81 -22.48 -5.32
C LEU A 265 27.47 -21.84 -4.09
N MET A 266 27.37 -22.51 -2.95
CA MET A 266 28.06 -22.14 -1.72
C MET A 266 28.45 -23.39 -0.92
N ARG A 267 29.49 -23.29 -0.11
CA ARG A 267 30.06 -24.40 0.67
C ARG A 267 30.33 -23.97 2.10
N GLU A 268 30.03 -24.84 3.05
CA GLU A 268 30.59 -24.79 4.40
C GLU A 268 31.78 -25.74 4.41
N ASP A 269 32.96 -25.20 4.68
CA ASP A 269 34.25 -25.86 4.48
C ASP A 269 34.40 -26.42 3.05
N THR A 270 34.32 -27.74 2.89
CA THR A 270 34.44 -28.44 1.59
C THR A 270 33.09 -28.90 1.04
N THR A 271 32.02 -28.86 1.83
CA THR A 271 30.72 -29.47 1.49
C THR A 271 29.78 -28.45 0.86
N PRO A 272 29.22 -28.71 -0.34
CA PRO A 272 28.16 -27.89 -0.91
C PRO A 272 26.90 -27.90 -0.05
N VAL A 273 26.38 -26.72 0.28
CA VAL A 273 25.18 -26.57 1.10
C VAL A 273 24.10 -25.76 0.36
N ARG A 274 22.83 -26.12 0.58
CA ARG A 274 21.69 -25.36 0.05
C ARG A 274 21.27 -24.18 0.94
N ARG A 275 21.68 -24.23 2.21
CA ARG A 275 21.39 -23.23 3.24
C ARG A 275 22.58 -23.18 4.21
N SER A 276 23.02 -21.98 4.59
CA SER A 276 23.99 -21.82 5.66
C SER A 276 23.34 -21.74 7.03
N ASP A 277 24.08 -22.05 8.08
CA ASP A 277 23.71 -21.63 9.43
C ASP A 277 24.07 -20.17 9.72
N LYS A 278 23.62 -19.66 10.86
CA LYS A 278 23.95 -18.31 11.34
C LYS A 278 25.33 -18.35 11.98
N ASN A 279 26.16 -17.32 11.77
CA ASN A 279 27.53 -17.24 12.31
C ASN A 279 28.50 -18.28 11.74
N ALA A 280 28.12 -18.97 10.66
CA ALA A 280 28.94 -19.94 9.95
C ALA A 280 29.94 -19.25 9.02
N ARG A 281 31.09 -19.92 8.79
CA ARG A 281 32.01 -19.60 7.69
C ARG A 281 31.48 -20.23 6.42
N LEU A 282 31.25 -19.41 5.40
CA LEU A 282 30.65 -19.82 4.16
C LEU A 282 31.50 -19.35 3.00
N PHE A 283 31.85 -20.24 2.09
CA PHE A 283 32.46 -19.89 0.81
C PHE A 283 31.37 -19.77 -0.25
N ILE A 284 31.28 -18.62 -0.92
CA ILE A 284 30.33 -18.36 -1.99
C ILE A 284 31.08 -18.28 -3.32
N HIS A 285 30.67 -19.10 -4.27
CA HIS A 285 31.23 -19.06 -5.62
C HIS A 285 30.60 -17.93 -6.43
N CYS A 286 31.44 -17.14 -7.11
CA CYS A 286 31.01 -16.12 -8.06
C CYS A 286 32.11 -15.79 -9.06
N ASP A 287 31.71 -15.26 -10.20
CA ASP A 287 32.57 -14.80 -11.30
C ASP A 287 32.91 -13.30 -11.22
N LYS A 288 32.51 -12.62 -10.13
CA LYS A 288 32.67 -11.17 -9.97
C LYS A 288 33.90 -10.84 -9.14
N ALA A 289 34.55 -9.72 -9.46
CA ALA A 289 35.61 -9.15 -8.64
C ALA A 289 35.04 -8.65 -7.30
N ILE A 290 35.29 -9.38 -6.22
CA ILE A 290 34.77 -9.08 -4.89
C ILE A 290 35.73 -8.15 -4.14
N PRO A 291 35.26 -7.05 -3.54
CA PRO A 291 36.12 -6.18 -2.75
C PRO A 291 36.55 -6.87 -1.44
N GLN A 292 37.84 -6.73 -1.11
CA GLN A 292 38.40 -7.16 0.16
C GLN A 292 37.71 -6.43 1.32
N LYS A 293 37.47 -7.15 2.44
CA LYS A 293 36.79 -6.61 3.64
C LYS A 293 35.41 -5.98 3.35
N GLY A 294 34.75 -6.41 2.27
CA GLY A 294 33.43 -5.91 1.90
C GLY A 294 32.32 -6.39 2.86
N LYS A 295 31.24 -5.60 2.95
CA LYS A 295 30.01 -5.98 3.65
C LYS A 295 29.04 -6.66 2.70
N VAL A 296 28.44 -7.78 3.11
CA VAL A 296 27.57 -8.58 2.25
C VAL A 296 26.10 -8.31 2.60
N PHE A 297 25.33 -7.95 1.59
CA PHE A 297 23.91 -7.63 1.71
C PHE A 297 23.05 -8.52 0.81
N ARG A 298 22.01 -9.13 1.37
CA ARG A 298 20.95 -9.78 0.59
C ARG A 298 20.01 -8.72 0.04
N ILE A 299 20.00 -8.60 -1.29
CA ILE A 299 19.16 -7.65 -2.05
C ILE A 299 18.03 -8.33 -2.83
N GLY A 300 17.85 -9.63 -2.62
CA GLY A 300 16.76 -10.44 -3.15
C GLY A 300 16.85 -11.86 -2.62
N SER A 301 15.72 -12.55 -2.51
CA SER A 301 15.66 -13.93 -2.07
C SER A 301 14.69 -14.69 -2.97
N PRO A 302 14.91 -15.99 -3.22
CA PRO A 302 13.98 -16.79 -4.01
C PRO A 302 12.79 -17.26 -3.16
N VAL A 303 12.60 -16.73 -1.94
CA VAL A 303 11.47 -17.04 -1.06
C VAL A 303 10.19 -16.95 -1.89
N LYS A 304 9.73 -18.14 -2.31
CA LYS A 304 8.46 -18.31 -2.95
C LYS A 304 7.46 -18.12 -1.84
N TYR A 305 6.87 -16.94 -1.78
CA TYR A 305 5.60 -16.80 -1.11
C TYR A 305 4.65 -17.85 -1.73
N PRO A 306 3.81 -18.52 -0.92
CA PRO A 306 2.82 -19.44 -1.47
C PRO A 306 2.09 -18.71 -2.58
N ARG A 307 2.06 -19.31 -3.79
CA ARG A 307 1.31 -18.75 -4.91
C ARG A 307 -0.10 -18.50 -4.39
N ILE A 308 -0.50 -17.24 -4.33
CA ILE A 308 -1.89 -16.91 -4.08
C ILE A 308 -2.62 -17.49 -5.28
N ASN A 309 -3.51 -18.44 -5.02
CA ASN A 309 -4.40 -18.91 -6.06
C ASN A 309 -5.33 -17.74 -6.37
N MET A 310 -5.11 -17.07 -7.50
CA MET A 310 -5.91 -15.92 -7.92
C MET A 310 -7.39 -16.29 -8.03
N ASP A 311 -7.70 -17.54 -8.37
CA ASP A 311 -9.07 -18.07 -8.44
C ASP A 311 -9.73 -18.19 -7.06
N LYS A 312 -8.95 -18.15 -5.98
CA LYS A 312 -9.43 -18.15 -4.58
C LYS A 312 -9.52 -16.75 -3.98
N ILE A 313 -9.07 -15.71 -4.68
CA ILE A 313 -9.31 -14.33 -4.23
C ILE A 313 -10.76 -14.02 -4.60
N PRO A 314 -11.64 -13.75 -3.62
CA PRO A 314 -13.02 -13.38 -3.94
C PRO A 314 -13.01 -12.14 -4.82
N GLU A 315 -13.67 -12.22 -5.97
CA GLU A 315 -13.83 -11.08 -6.87
C GLU A 315 -14.81 -10.10 -6.23
N ILE A 316 -14.30 -9.15 -5.45
CA ILE A 316 -15.13 -8.12 -4.84
C ILE A 316 -15.53 -7.11 -5.93
N ARG A 317 -16.83 -7.03 -6.19
CA ARG A 317 -17.44 -6.15 -7.20
C ARG A 317 -18.13 -4.94 -6.59
N HIS A 318 -18.54 -5.04 -5.32
CA HIS A 318 -19.25 -4.00 -4.58
C HIS A 318 -18.62 -3.84 -3.19
N TRP A 319 -18.19 -2.64 -2.85
CA TRP A 319 -17.75 -2.31 -1.50
C TRP A 319 -18.87 -1.58 -0.76
N ILE A 320 -19.31 -2.12 0.36
CA ILE A 320 -20.39 -1.55 1.16
C ILE A 320 -19.88 -1.02 2.48
N ARG A 321 -20.41 0.12 2.94
CA ARG A 321 -20.41 0.44 4.37
C ARG A 321 -21.71 -0.10 4.95
N LEU A 322 -21.61 -0.75 6.09
CA LEU A 322 -22.72 -1.41 6.76
C LEU A 322 -22.92 -0.79 8.14
N GLU A 323 -24.10 -0.22 8.36
CA GLU A 323 -24.54 0.20 9.70
C GLU A 323 -25.49 -0.85 10.24
N ILE A 324 -25.18 -1.44 11.39
CA ILE A 324 -26.04 -2.41 12.07
C ILE A 324 -26.57 -1.78 13.33
N ARG A 325 -27.88 -1.71 13.44
CA ARG A 325 -28.58 -1.30 14.65
C ARG A 325 -29.36 -2.46 15.23
N ILE A 326 -28.96 -2.90 16.43
CA ILE A 326 -29.74 -3.87 17.19
C ILE A 326 -30.94 -3.14 17.81
N HIS A 327 -32.09 -3.82 17.89
CA HIS A 327 -33.30 -3.30 18.52
C HIS A 327 -34.10 -4.46 19.14
N PRO A 328 -35.12 -4.21 19.98
CA PRO A 328 -35.96 -5.27 20.52
C PRO A 328 -36.63 -6.07 19.39
N GLY A 329 -36.40 -7.38 19.36
CA GLY A 329 -36.93 -8.27 18.33
C GLY A 329 -36.06 -8.45 17.08
N GLY A 330 -34.86 -7.86 16.99
CA GLY A 330 -33.94 -8.18 15.90
C GLY A 330 -32.84 -7.17 15.59
N LEU A 331 -32.52 -7.01 14.30
CA LEU A 331 -31.57 -6.02 13.80
C LEU A 331 -32.09 -5.28 12.58
N ARG A 332 -31.62 -4.04 12.40
CA ARG A 332 -31.77 -3.26 11.19
C ARG A 332 -30.38 -2.97 10.62
N ALA A 333 -30.14 -3.38 9.39
CA ALA A 333 -28.93 -3.04 8.65
C ALA A 333 -29.23 -1.93 7.64
N ARG A 334 -28.33 -0.95 7.51
CA ARG A 334 -28.33 0.05 6.42
C ARG A 334 -27.07 -0.14 5.58
N VAL A 335 -27.26 -0.15 4.26
CA VAL A 335 -26.19 -0.38 3.28
C VAL A 335 -26.00 0.87 2.45
N THR A 336 -24.75 1.30 2.25
CA THR A 336 -24.47 2.54 1.49
C THR A 336 -24.56 2.39 -0.01
N ASP A 337 -24.43 1.18 -0.56
CA ASP A 337 -24.54 0.98 -2.01
C ASP A 337 -26.02 1.15 -2.43
N PRO A 338 -26.33 2.13 -3.31
CA PRO A 338 -27.70 2.42 -3.72
C PRO A 338 -28.33 1.30 -4.57
N HIS A 339 -27.52 0.38 -5.09
CA HIS A 339 -27.98 -0.77 -5.87
C HIS A 339 -28.28 -2.00 -5.01
N LEU A 340 -27.95 -1.96 -3.72
CA LEU A 340 -28.31 -2.98 -2.74
C LEU A 340 -29.48 -2.46 -1.87
N PRO A 341 -30.17 -3.32 -1.11
CA PRO A 341 -31.29 -2.90 -0.27
C PRO A 341 -30.78 -1.90 0.76
N HIS A 342 -31.23 -0.66 0.63
CA HIS A 342 -30.73 0.44 1.44
C HIS A 342 -30.99 0.22 2.94
N SER A 343 -32.09 -0.47 3.28
CA SER A 343 -32.37 -0.90 4.64
C SER A 343 -32.95 -2.31 4.68
N ILE A 344 -32.39 -3.15 5.53
CA ILE A 344 -32.79 -4.54 5.77
C ILE A 344 -33.17 -4.66 7.24
N THR A 345 -34.33 -5.22 7.54
CA THR A 345 -34.75 -5.50 8.92
C THR A 345 -34.94 -7.00 9.06
N LEU A 346 -34.30 -7.60 10.07
CA LEU A 346 -34.35 -9.03 10.35
C LEU A 346 -34.86 -9.25 11.77
N SER A 347 -35.85 -10.12 11.90
CA SER A 347 -36.34 -10.55 13.22
C SER A 347 -35.40 -11.57 13.84
N GLY A 348 -35.20 -11.48 15.15
CA GLY A 348 -34.38 -12.41 15.92
C GLY A 348 -34.71 -12.34 17.40
N ASP A 349 -34.34 -13.39 18.13
CA ASP A 349 -34.52 -13.45 19.57
C ASP A 349 -33.52 -12.51 20.29
N VAL A 350 -33.91 -11.23 20.36
CA VAL A 350 -33.19 -10.14 21.02
C VAL A 350 -34.02 -9.67 22.20
N GLN A 351 -33.59 -10.04 23.39
CA GLN A 351 -34.31 -9.78 24.64
C GLN A 351 -33.57 -8.72 25.46
N LYS A 352 -34.27 -8.05 26.39
CA LYS A 352 -33.57 -7.20 27.38
C LYS A 352 -32.66 -8.06 28.25
N ALA A 353 -31.42 -7.61 28.45
CA ALA A 353 -30.46 -8.34 29.28
C ALA A 353 -30.88 -8.26 30.76
N LYS A 354 -30.93 -9.42 31.42
CA LYS A 354 -31.00 -9.50 32.90
C LYS A 354 -29.60 -9.57 33.52
N LYS A 355 -28.67 -10.26 32.84
CA LYS A 355 -27.24 -10.39 33.16
C LYS A 355 -26.46 -10.56 31.85
N HIS A 356 -25.21 -10.08 31.80
CA HIS A 356 -24.30 -10.18 30.64
C HIS A 356 -24.90 -9.64 29.33
N PRO A 357 -25.10 -8.31 29.21
CA PRO A 357 -25.50 -7.73 27.94
C PRO A 357 -24.45 -7.97 26.86
N VAL A 358 -24.90 -8.13 25.62
CA VAL A 358 -24.02 -8.15 24.45
C VAL A 358 -23.33 -6.79 24.33
N THR A 359 -22.02 -6.80 24.07
CA THR A 359 -21.28 -5.56 23.88
C THR A 359 -21.24 -5.17 22.41
N GLN A 360 -20.94 -3.90 22.12
CA GLN A 360 -20.68 -3.44 20.76
C GLN A 360 -19.54 -4.24 20.11
N GLN A 361 -18.50 -4.58 20.88
CA GLN A 361 -17.36 -5.34 20.40
C GLN A 361 -17.71 -6.79 20.02
N ASP A 362 -18.64 -7.43 20.74
CA ASP A 362 -19.13 -8.78 20.40
C ASP A 362 -19.84 -8.77 19.03
N LEU A 363 -20.66 -7.74 18.80
CA LEU A 363 -21.39 -7.55 17.56
C LEU A 363 -20.44 -7.25 16.39
N GLU A 364 -19.50 -6.32 16.58
CA GLU A 364 -18.47 -6.01 15.59
C GLU A 364 -17.70 -7.28 15.22
N THR A 365 -17.27 -8.06 16.22
CA THR A 365 -16.55 -9.32 16.00
C THR A 365 -17.35 -10.33 15.19
N GLU A 366 -18.65 -10.46 15.44
CA GLU A 366 -19.49 -11.38 14.67
C GLU A 366 -19.74 -10.87 13.25
N PHE A 367 -20.12 -9.60 13.07
CA PHE A 367 -20.49 -9.07 11.76
C PHE A 367 -19.29 -8.75 10.85
N LEU A 368 -18.07 -8.60 11.38
CA LEU A 368 -16.85 -8.61 10.57
C LEU A 368 -16.64 -9.94 9.83
N LYS A 369 -17.29 -11.03 10.27
CA LYS A 369 -17.29 -12.34 9.58
C LYS A 369 -18.34 -12.41 8.47
N LEU A 370 -19.05 -11.32 8.16
CA LEU A 370 -19.97 -11.28 7.03
C LEU A 370 -19.18 -11.52 5.74
N SER A 371 -19.59 -12.55 4.99
CA SER A 371 -18.96 -12.92 3.72
C SER A 371 -20.05 -13.17 2.71
N VAL A 372 -20.04 -12.40 1.63
CA VAL A 372 -20.96 -12.53 0.50
C VAL A 372 -20.13 -12.44 -0.78
N ASP A 373 -20.27 -13.40 -1.67
CA ASP A 373 -19.54 -13.41 -2.93
C ASP A 373 -19.86 -12.15 -3.73
N GLY A 374 -18.82 -11.44 -4.19
CA GLY A 374 -18.99 -10.17 -4.91
C GLY A 374 -19.12 -8.93 -4.03
N ILE A 375 -19.25 -9.06 -2.70
CA ILE A 375 -19.38 -7.93 -1.77
C ILE A 375 -18.23 -7.90 -0.77
N GLY A 376 -17.56 -6.74 -0.68
CA GLY A 376 -16.56 -6.45 0.33
C GLY A 376 -17.10 -5.46 1.36
N LEU A 377 -16.75 -5.66 2.62
CA LEU A 377 -17.09 -4.75 3.70
C LEU A 377 -16.02 -3.66 3.80
N LEU A 378 -16.37 -2.42 3.44
CA LEU A 378 -15.49 -1.26 3.52
C LEU A 378 -15.41 -0.71 4.94
N ASP A 379 -16.56 -0.66 5.62
CA ASP A 379 -16.71 -0.16 6.98
C ASP A 379 -17.89 -0.83 7.66
N LEU A 380 -17.81 -0.96 8.99
CA LEU A 380 -18.86 -1.53 9.84
C LEU A 380 -19.09 -0.59 11.03
N THR A 381 -20.27 -0.01 11.09
CA THR A 381 -20.72 0.74 12.27
C THR A 381 -21.76 -0.11 13.00
N VAL A 382 -21.54 -0.38 14.29
CA VAL A 382 -22.53 -1.06 15.13
C VAL A 382 -23.11 -0.06 16.12
N ILE A 383 -24.43 0.02 16.16
CA ILE A 383 -25.20 0.86 17.07
C ILE A 383 -26.03 -0.06 17.97
N LEU A 384 -25.78 0.05 19.27
CA LEU A 384 -26.52 -0.65 20.31
C LEU A 384 -27.39 0.36 21.05
N ASP A 385 -28.72 0.27 20.92
CA ASP A 385 -29.66 1.21 21.55
C ASP A 385 -30.29 0.70 22.86
N GLY A 386 -29.59 -0.20 23.55
CA GLY A 386 -29.96 -0.68 24.88
C GLY A 386 -29.18 -1.91 25.32
N ASP A 387 -29.42 -2.34 26.56
CA ASP A 387 -28.81 -3.55 27.10
C ASP A 387 -29.60 -4.79 26.66
N TYR A 388 -29.08 -5.48 25.64
CA TYR A 388 -29.71 -6.67 25.07
C TYR A 388 -28.93 -7.95 25.40
N PHE A 389 -29.66 -9.05 25.58
CA PHE A 389 -29.12 -10.39 25.58
C PHE A 389 -29.47 -11.04 24.24
N ILE A 390 -28.44 -11.54 23.55
CA ILE A 390 -28.58 -12.24 22.28
C ILE A 390 -27.73 -13.50 22.35
N GLN A 391 -28.35 -14.66 22.09
CA GLN A 391 -27.59 -15.91 22.02
C GLN A 391 -26.65 -15.90 20.81
N ASN A 392 -25.45 -16.48 20.95
CA ASN A 392 -24.48 -16.59 19.86
C ASN A 392 -25.06 -17.27 18.60
N LYS A 393 -25.98 -18.23 18.79
CA LYS A 393 -26.69 -18.89 17.69
C LYS A 393 -27.58 -17.89 16.93
N THR A 394 -28.28 -17.02 17.65
CA THR A 394 -29.13 -15.96 17.08
C THR A 394 -28.29 -14.94 16.33
N LEU A 395 -27.15 -14.50 16.88
CA LEU A 395 -26.23 -13.58 16.17
C LEU A 395 -25.72 -14.17 14.86
N ARG A 396 -25.28 -15.44 14.88
CA ARG A 396 -24.84 -16.14 13.67
C ARG A 396 -25.96 -16.26 12.64
N SER A 397 -27.17 -16.59 13.07
CA SER A 397 -28.36 -16.70 12.22
C SER A 397 -28.67 -15.35 11.55
N LEU A 398 -28.70 -14.28 12.35
CA LEU A 398 -28.92 -12.92 11.86
C LEU A 398 -27.88 -12.50 10.82
N ARG A 399 -26.59 -12.78 11.04
CA ARG A 399 -25.52 -12.53 10.06
C ARG A 399 -25.70 -13.34 8.79
N GLN A 400 -26.06 -14.62 8.89
CA GLN A 400 -26.29 -15.49 7.73
C GLN A 400 -27.50 -15.03 6.91
N SER A 401 -28.59 -14.63 7.56
CA SER A 401 -29.78 -14.07 6.89
C SER A 401 -29.45 -12.76 6.18
N LEU A 402 -28.66 -11.88 6.81
CA LEU A 402 -28.18 -10.65 6.17
C LEU A 402 -27.34 -10.96 4.93
N ALA A 403 -26.42 -11.93 5.03
CA ALA A 403 -25.61 -12.37 3.91
C ALA A 403 -26.46 -12.89 2.74
N GLY A 404 -27.50 -13.69 3.04
CA GLY A 404 -28.44 -14.21 2.05
C GLY A 404 -29.16 -13.11 1.29
N LEU A 405 -29.74 -12.14 1.99
CA LEU A 405 -30.45 -11.02 1.36
C LEU A 405 -29.55 -10.13 0.51
N LEU A 406 -28.31 -9.88 0.97
CA LEU A 406 -27.33 -9.14 0.18
C LEU A 406 -26.94 -9.90 -1.11
N ASN A 407 -26.78 -11.22 -1.02
CA ASN A 407 -26.48 -12.07 -2.17
C ASN A 407 -27.62 -12.10 -3.20
N GLU A 408 -28.86 -12.28 -2.74
CA GLU A 408 -30.06 -12.27 -3.59
C GLU A 408 -30.21 -10.94 -4.33
N SER A 409 -30.00 -9.84 -3.61
CA SER A 409 -30.12 -8.49 -4.17
C SER A 409 -29.03 -8.20 -5.20
N LEU A 410 -27.79 -8.64 -4.93
CA LEU A 410 -26.70 -8.53 -5.89
C LEU A 410 -27.00 -9.32 -7.18
N ALA A 411 -27.53 -10.53 -7.05
CA ALA A 411 -27.93 -11.35 -8.19
C ALA A 411 -29.04 -10.68 -9.02
N ALA A 412 -30.04 -10.10 -8.36
CA ALA A 412 -31.13 -9.35 -9.02
C ALA A 412 -30.60 -8.13 -9.79
N TYR A 413 -29.73 -7.33 -9.18
CA TYR A 413 -29.10 -6.18 -9.83
C TYR A 413 -28.27 -6.58 -11.07
N GLN A 414 -27.48 -7.65 -10.96
CA GLN A 414 -26.68 -8.15 -12.09
C GLN A 414 -27.54 -8.62 -13.27
N SER A 415 -28.68 -9.26 -12.98
CA SER A 415 -29.64 -9.70 -14.00
C SER A 415 -30.27 -8.51 -14.74
N GLN A 416 -30.69 -7.47 -14.01
CA GLN A 416 -31.23 -6.25 -14.61
C GLN A 416 -30.19 -5.49 -15.46
N LYS A 417 -28.95 -5.38 -14.98
CA LYS A 417 -27.89 -4.68 -15.72
C LYS A 417 -27.51 -5.37 -17.03
N ARG A 418 -27.55 -6.71 -17.10
CA ARG A 418 -27.33 -7.46 -18.35
C ARG A 418 -28.39 -7.14 -19.41
N LYS A 419 -29.63 -6.84 -18.99
CA LYS A 419 -30.71 -6.45 -19.89
C LYS A 419 -30.60 -5.00 -20.38
N ASN A 420 -29.93 -4.14 -19.61
CA ASN A 420 -29.79 -2.70 -19.90
C ASN A 420 -28.42 -2.29 -20.44
N ILE A 421 -27.62 -3.23 -20.98
CA ILE A 421 -26.39 -2.87 -21.69
C ILE A 421 -26.81 -2.32 -23.05
N PRO A 422 -26.59 -1.03 -23.38
CA PRO A 422 -26.84 -0.54 -24.72
C PRO A 422 -26.03 -1.38 -25.69
N GLU A 423 -26.68 -1.90 -26.73
CA GLU A 423 -25.98 -2.55 -27.82
C GLU A 423 -25.04 -1.50 -28.42
N PHE A 424 -23.74 -1.64 -28.15
CA PHE A 424 -22.74 -0.74 -28.70
C PHE A 424 -22.65 -1.00 -30.20
N SER A 425 -23.49 -0.33 -30.98
CA SER A 425 -23.26 -0.18 -32.41
C SER A 425 -21.91 0.53 -32.53
N ARG A 426 -20.90 -0.21 -33.00
CA ARG A 426 -19.65 0.38 -33.45
C ARG A 426 -20.01 1.23 -34.67
N LYS A 427 -20.43 2.48 -34.48
CA LYS A 427 -20.32 3.46 -35.55
C LYS A 427 -18.82 3.68 -35.75
N PRO A 428 -18.26 3.34 -36.92
CA PRO A 428 -16.91 3.74 -37.26
C PRO A 428 -16.80 5.24 -37.04
N LEU A 429 -15.66 5.70 -36.51
CA LEU A 429 -15.34 7.11 -36.54
C LEU A 429 -15.38 7.53 -38.01
N GLU A 430 -16.34 8.38 -38.37
CA GLU A 430 -16.33 9.04 -39.67
C GLU A 430 -15.02 9.79 -39.76
N ASN A 431 -14.24 9.42 -40.77
CA ASN A 431 -12.94 10.00 -41.05
C ASN A 431 -13.21 11.44 -41.49
N THR A 432 -13.26 12.39 -40.55
CA THR A 432 -13.31 13.82 -40.90
C THR A 432 -11.96 14.13 -41.53
N GLY A 433 -11.97 14.16 -42.86
CA GLY A 433 -10.80 14.37 -43.69
C GLY A 433 -9.95 15.51 -43.14
N SER A 434 -8.67 15.21 -42.96
CA SER A 434 -7.65 16.21 -42.70
C SER A 434 -7.57 17.12 -43.92
N GLU A 435 -8.19 18.29 -43.86
CA GLU A 435 -7.75 19.38 -44.71
C GLU A 435 -6.36 19.84 -44.23
N PRO A 436 -5.37 19.91 -45.12
CA PRO A 436 -4.04 20.40 -44.75
C PRO A 436 -4.15 21.88 -44.41
N VAL A 437 -3.65 22.24 -43.23
CA VAL A 437 -3.42 23.64 -42.86
C VAL A 437 -2.28 24.15 -43.74
N THR A 438 -2.62 24.97 -44.74
CA THR A 438 -1.66 25.83 -45.47
C THR A 438 -1.31 27.06 -44.67
#